data_AF-A0A8S2SGU3-F1
#
_entry.id   AF-A0A8S2SGU3-F1
#
_cell.length_a   1.000
_cell.length_b   1.000
_cell.length_c   1.000
_cell.angle_alpha   90.00
_cell.angle_beta   90.00
_cell.angle_gamma   90.00
#
_symmetry.space_group_name_H-M   'P 1'
#
loop_
_entity.id
_entity.type
_entity.pdbx_description
1 polymer ?
#
loop_
_entity_poly.entity_id
_entity_poly.type
_entity_poly.pdbx_seq_one_letter_code
_entity_poly.pdbx_strand_id
1 'polypeptide(L)'
;MGSLKVVLLTESNSLAENAALPYKYYGHILREKILAITEELHYRCECVDVHKLDFQEHESVNKFLNADIVIMDVTNQDRRPTFMYQKGNRESMDCMDDIVLIQASGVENDNAIQDLKTTCKIKLLIVYRYDEAKDVFYDTTQASYPYPLLNTNLKIFLERAADNIRKGLADRYISRMNTRRTELQDSNAYRDFLWNEVCDEMLIESKQAYVTQKLITKLMYAFRDIQDYESMIMLNNRCEQLGELAKKIKNNMMISYLTAFARSRRNLPGDRDKALAILENLCQTKKTESELSNDVICLCGRIYKDKFTESFCQDQDSLEKAIDWYRRGFAADPNIYAGINLLFLLAVRTDDLKNSEAYRIIIQLNALLGKKGRSLRDLTDYWDVATYFELHAVQRDWSKACLAALHMYLLNPPIWYLKSTINNLKILHQATRMRNQQKPREQPSTSSDDEDVYSFWIDYFSDAINSNLTSNEEKELPAQVPILVCDNYEKNDGTTLKNVYVESHLQLNFHTGSEPETLVIRTLEKQKQKQTEESVRTIDMNSIRSI
;
A
#
# COMPACT_ATOMS: atom_id res chain seq x y z
N MET A 1 -4.07 11.84 -30.84
CA MET A 1 -4.47 12.53 -29.59
C MET A 1 -5.96 12.31 -29.46
N GLY A 2 -6.44 11.56 -28.50
CA GLY A 2 -7.89 11.33 -28.48
C GLY A 2 -8.65 12.51 -27.89
N SER A 3 -9.93 12.54 -28.25
CA SER A 3 -10.80 13.68 -28.09
C SER A 3 -11.24 13.86 -26.64
N LEU A 4 -11.20 15.10 -26.15
CA LEU A 4 -11.82 15.46 -24.86
C LEU A 4 -13.33 15.32 -24.96
N LYS A 5 -13.97 14.91 -23.87
CA LYS A 5 -15.42 14.89 -23.73
C LYS A 5 -15.88 16.26 -23.24
N VAL A 6 -16.49 17.03 -24.13
CA VAL A 6 -17.14 18.30 -23.81
C VAL A 6 -18.63 18.05 -23.68
N VAL A 7 -19.25 18.53 -22.61
CA VAL A 7 -20.71 18.55 -22.48
C VAL A 7 -21.21 19.97 -22.56
N LEU A 8 -22.11 20.24 -23.51
CA LEU A 8 -22.84 21.49 -23.58
C LEU A 8 -24.20 21.30 -22.91
N LEU A 9 -24.46 22.05 -21.86
CA LEU A 9 -25.80 22.09 -21.28
C LEU A 9 -26.71 22.93 -22.18
N THR A 10 -27.80 22.31 -22.60
CA THR A 10 -28.78 22.91 -23.51
C THR A 10 -30.13 23.04 -22.82
N GLU A 11 -30.92 24.01 -23.26
CA GLU A 11 -32.33 24.13 -22.89
C GLU A 11 -33.20 23.45 -23.95
N SER A 12 -34.27 22.75 -23.54
CA SER A 12 -35.24 22.20 -24.49
C SER A 12 -36.01 23.34 -25.17
N ASN A 13 -36.14 23.27 -26.51
CA ASN A 13 -36.84 24.25 -27.34
C ASN A 13 -38.29 24.57 -26.89
N SER A 14 -38.93 23.72 -26.08
CA SER A 14 -40.33 23.89 -25.66
C SER A 14 -40.59 24.98 -24.62
N LEU A 15 -39.54 25.56 -24.01
CA LEU A 15 -39.69 26.59 -22.96
C LEU A 15 -39.13 27.97 -23.36
N ALA A 16 -38.30 28.05 -24.39
CA ALA A 16 -37.79 29.31 -24.92
C ALA A 16 -38.88 30.20 -25.55
N GLU A 17 -40.00 29.61 -26.00
CA GLU A 17 -41.14 30.35 -26.55
C GLU A 17 -42.18 30.78 -25.50
N ASN A 18 -42.13 30.24 -24.27
CA ASN A 18 -43.20 30.42 -23.27
C ASN A 18 -42.79 31.18 -21.99
N ALA A 19 -41.54 31.60 -21.85
CA ALA A 19 -41.13 32.53 -20.80
C ALA A 19 -40.86 33.91 -21.42
N ALA A 20 -41.59 34.93 -20.98
CA ALA A 20 -41.35 36.32 -21.36
C ALA A 20 -40.03 36.81 -20.74
N LEU A 21 -38.90 36.37 -21.29
CA LEU A 21 -37.60 36.92 -20.93
C LEU A 21 -37.60 38.42 -21.28
N PRO A 22 -37.08 39.29 -20.40
CA PRO A 22 -37.04 40.73 -20.67
C PRO A 22 -36.06 41.13 -21.80
N TYR A 23 -35.46 40.14 -22.47
CA TYR A 23 -34.49 40.27 -23.55
C TYR A 23 -34.62 39.12 -24.56
N LYS A 24 -34.15 39.34 -25.79
CA LYS A 24 -34.02 38.28 -26.79
C LYS A 24 -32.87 37.34 -26.44
N TYR A 25 -33.14 36.04 -26.41
CA TYR A 25 -32.17 34.99 -26.12
C TYR A 25 -31.80 34.22 -27.39
N TYR A 26 -30.50 34.07 -27.66
CA TYR A 26 -29.96 33.46 -28.89
C TYR A 26 -29.28 32.10 -28.65
N GLY A 27 -29.73 31.35 -27.66
CA GLY A 27 -29.12 30.08 -27.23
C GLY A 27 -28.96 29.05 -28.35
N HIS A 28 -29.91 28.96 -29.28
CA HIS A 28 -29.83 28.01 -30.41
C HIS A 28 -28.67 28.33 -31.36
N ILE A 29 -28.47 29.61 -31.72
CA ILE A 29 -27.36 30.04 -32.59
C ILE A 29 -26.02 29.87 -31.87
N LEU A 30 -25.98 30.21 -30.57
CA LEU A 30 -24.79 30.03 -29.75
C LEU A 30 -24.38 28.55 -29.68
N ARG A 31 -25.35 27.65 -29.49
CA ARG A 31 -25.15 26.20 -29.48
C ARG A 31 -24.51 25.71 -30.77
N GLU A 32 -25.02 26.10 -31.94
CA GLU A 32 -24.44 25.69 -33.23
C GLU A 32 -22.99 26.16 -33.39
N LYS A 33 -22.67 27.38 -32.96
CA LYS A 33 -21.30 27.90 -32.99
C LYS A 33 -20.36 27.16 -32.04
N ILE A 34 -20.82 26.78 -30.84
CA ILE A 34 -20.04 25.97 -29.91
C ILE A 34 -19.77 24.58 -30.48
N LEU A 35 -20.78 23.94 -31.08
CA LEU A 35 -20.62 22.62 -31.72
C LEU A 35 -19.58 22.66 -32.83
N ALA A 36 -19.63 23.67 -33.70
CA ALA A 36 -18.64 23.86 -34.77
C ALA A 36 -17.20 24.02 -34.23
N ILE A 37 -17.02 24.79 -33.13
CA ILE A 37 -15.69 24.96 -32.49
C ILE A 37 -15.20 23.62 -31.92
N THR A 38 -16.06 22.85 -31.26
CA THR A 38 -15.66 21.55 -30.71
C THR A 38 -15.32 20.54 -31.80
N GLU A 39 -16.00 20.60 -32.95
CA GLU A 39 -15.69 19.79 -34.13
C GLU A 39 -14.34 20.16 -34.75
N GLU A 40 -14.06 21.47 -34.90
CA GLU A 40 -12.77 21.99 -35.37
C GLU A 40 -11.61 21.55 -34.46
N LEU A 41 -11.84 21.50 -33.15
CA LEU A 41 -10.86 21.03 -32.16
C LEU A 41 -10.75 19.50 -32.06
N HIS A 42 -11.57 18.76 -32.82
CA HIS A 42 -11.70 17.31 -32.73
C HIS A 42 -12.07 16.82 -31.32
N TYR A 43 -12.91 17.56 -30.59
CA TYR A 43 -13.43 17.17 -29.29
C TYR A 43 -14.78 16.46 -29.43
N ARG A 44 -15.05 15.47 -28.58
CA ARG A 44 -16.35 14.78 -28.53
C ARG A 44 -17.31 15.65 -27.74
N CYS A 45 -18.21 16.34 -28.43
CA CYS A 45 -19.21 17.19 -27.80
C CYS A 45 -20.57 16.48 -27.70
N GLU A 46 -21.16 16.44 -26.50
CA GLU A 46 -22.50 15.92 -26.27
C GLU A 46 -23.39 17.01 -25.67
N CYS A 47 -24.65 17.10 -26.11
CA CYS A 47 -25.63 18.02 -25.53
C CYS A 47 -26.43 17.29 -24.45
N VAL A 48 -26.58 17.92 -23.28
CA VAL A 48 -27.41 17.41 -22.18
C VAL A 48 -28.45 18.46 -21.83
N ASP A 49 -29.72 18.08 -21.78
CA ASP A 49 -30.79 18.99 -21.36
C ASP A 49 -30.71 19.24 -19.85
N VAL A 50 -30.71 20.51 -19.45
CA VAL A 50 -30.71 20.90 -18.03
C VAL A 50 -31.93 20.32 -17.29
N HIS A 51 -33.09 20.19 -17.95
CA HIS A 51 -34.27 19.59 -17.35
C HIS A 51 -34.07 18.14 -16.94
N LYS A 52 -33.30 17.38 -17.73
CA LYS A 52 -32.97 15.99 -17.40
C LYS A 52 -32.08 15.91 -16.15
N LEU A 53 -31.28 16.94 -15.88
CA LEU A 53 -30.49 17.05 -14.66
C LEU A 53 -31.34 17.45 -13.45
N ASP A 54 -32.36 18.29 -13.62
CA ASP A 54 -33.33 18.64 -12.56
C ASP A 54 -34.02 17.37 -12.00
N PHE A 55 -34.35 16.43 -12.88
CA PHE A 55 -34.97 15.14 -12.50
C PHE A 55 -33.97 14.02 -12.17
N GLN A 56 -32.67 14.33 -12.08
CA GLN A 56 -31.61 13.35 -11.82
C GLN A 56 -31.65 12.13 -12.77
N GLU A 57 -31.95 12.34 -14.06
CA GLU A 57 -31.96 11.27 -15.06
C GLU A 57 -30.56 10.64 -15.15
N HIS A 58 -30.48 9.36 -14.82
CA HIS A 58 -29.22 8.63 -14.64
C HIS A 58 -28.25 8.79 -15.82
N GLU A 59 -28.72 8.68 -17.07
CA GLU A 59 -27.84 8.80 -18.25
C GLU A 59 -27.28 10.23 -18.41
N SER A 60 -28.12 11.25 -18.22
CA SER A 60 -27.72 12.66 -18.35
C SER A 60 -26.79 13.11 -17.24
N VAL A 61 -27.07 12.70 -15.99
CA VAL A 61 -26.17 12.92 -14.85
C VAL A 61 -24.83 12.24 -15.09
N ASN A 62 -24.83 11.00 -15.57
CA ASN A 62 -23.60 10.26 -15.86
C ASN A 62 -22.76 10.93 -16.97
N LYS A 63 -23.41 11.40 -18.04
CA LYS A 63 -22.74 12.19 -19.10
C LYS A 63 -22.14 13.48 -18.55
N PHE A 64 -22.91 14.22 -17.73
CA PHE A 64 -22.48 15.49 -17.14
C PHE A 64 -21.31 15.32 -16.16
N LEU A 65 -21.37 14.34 -15.26
CA LEU A 65 -20.31 14.12 -14.28
C LEU A 65 -19.02 13.59 -14.91
N ASN A 66 -19.12 12.76 -15.96
CA ASN A 66 -17.96 12.20 -16.67
C ASN A 66 -17.41 13.10 -17.79
N ALA A 67 -17.93 14.32 -17.95
CA ALA A 67 -17.40 15.29 -18.90
C ALA A 67 -16.06 15.85 -18.44
N ASP A 68 -15.09 15.97 -19.36
CA ASP A 68 -13.81 16.61 -19.09
C ASP A 68 -14.00 18.13 -18.91
N ILE A 69 -14.85 18.75 -19.76
CA ILE A 69 -15.24 20.17 -19.71
C ILE A 69 -16.76 20.27 -19.85
N VAL A 70 -17.41 21.04 -18.99
CA VAL A 70 -18.81 21.43 -19.18
C VAL A 70 -18.87 22.89 -19.63
N ILE A 71 -19.67 23.19 -20.65
CA ILE A 71 -20.04 24.55 -21.06
C ILE A 71 -21.48 24.80 -20.62
N MET A 72 -21.68 25.85 -19.82
CA MET A 72 -22.98 26.20 -19.22
C MET A 72 -23.37 27.62 -19.59
N ASP A 73 -24.45 27.79 -20.34
CA ASP A 73 -25.05 29.10 -20.57
C ASP A 73 -26.07 29.40 -19.46
N VAL A 74 -25.72 30.33 -18.56
CA VAL A 74 -26.51 30.73 -17.39
C VAL A 74 -27.29 32.02 -17.63
N THR A 75 -27.47 32.39 -18.91
CA THR A 75 -28.24 33.58 -19.30
C THR A 75 -29.64 33.53 -18.71
N ASN A 76 -30.31 32.37 -18.77
CA ASN A 76 -31.64 32.17 -18.18
C ASN A 76 -31.59 32.12 -16.65
N GLN A 77 -32.32 33.03 -16.00
CA GLN A 77 -32.30 33.18 -14.53
C GLN A 77 -32.91 31.98 -13.80
N ASP A 78 -33.99 31.43 -14.33
CA ASP A 78 -34.75 30.36 -13.69
C ASP A 78 -33.92 29.08 -13.52
N ARG A 79 -32.89 28.92 -14.34
CA ARG A 79 -32.01 27.74 -14.36
C ARG A 79 -30.70 27.93 -13.60
N ARG A 80 -30.33 29.16 -13.23
CA ARG A 80 -29.10 29.45 -12.49
C ARG A 80 -28.95 28.60 -11.22
N PRO A 81 -29.99 28.39 -10.38
CA PRO A 81 -29.86 27.55 -9.20
C PRO A 81 -29.41 26.11 -9.53
N THR A 82 -29.99 25.49 -10.56
CA THR A 82 -29.60 24.14 -11.02
C THR A 82 -28.16 24.13 -11.51
N PHE A 83 -27.77 25.08 -12.35
CA PHE A 83 -26.39 25.18 -12.85
C PHE A 83 -25.39 25.30 -11.70
N MET A 84 -25.67 26.16 -10.72
CA MET A 84 -24.78 26.37 -9.58
C MET A 84 -24.70 25.16 -8.66
N TYR A 85 -25.81 24.45 -8.45
CA TYR A 85 -25.83 23.18 -7.71
C TYR A 85 -24.96 22.11 -8.41
N GLN A 86 -25.17 21.91 -9.71
CA GLN A 86 -24.44 20.90 -10.47
C GLN A 86 -22.95 21.25 -10.63
N LYS A 87 -22.63 22.54 -10.74
CA LYS A 87 -21.25 23.03 -10.68
C LYS A 87 -20.60 22.68 -9.34
N GLY A 88 -21.29 22.91 -8.22
CA GLY A 88 -20.79 22.54 -6.88
C GLY A 88 -20.47 21.04 -6.76
N ASN A 89 -21.30 20.18 -7.34
CA ASN A 89 -21.04 18.74 -7.40
C ASN A 89 -19.73 18.44 -8.15
N ARG A 90 -19.48 19.08 -9.30
CA ARG A 90 -18.24 18.91 -10.07
C ARG A 90 -17.02 19.47 -9.34
N GLU A 91 -17.14 20.61 -8.67
CA GLU A 91 -16.06 21.16 -7.84
C GLU A 91 -15.67 20.23 -6.70
N SER A 92 -16.64 19.53 -6.08
CA SER A 92 -16.35 18.52 -5.05
C SER A 92 -15.55 17.32 -5.59
N MET A 93 -15.59 17.08 -6.91
CA MET A 93 -14.84 16.04 -7.61
C MET A 93 -13.54 16.56 -8.24
N ASP A 94 -13.10 17.78 -7.88
CA ASP A 94 -11.91 18.46 -8.41
C ASP A 94 -11.95 18.73 -9.94
N CYS A 95 -13.16 18.80 -10.49
CA CYS A 95 -13.42 19.25 -11.86
C CYS A 95 -13.62 20.77 -11.85
N MET A 96 -12.58 21.52 -12.23
CA MET A 96 -12.53 22.98 -12.06
C MET A 96 -12.47 23.77 -13.37
N ASP A 97 -12.44 23.09 -14.51
CA ASP A 97 -12.18 23.67 -15.83
C ASP A 97 -13.47 23.94 -16.64
N ASP A 98 -14.63 23.99 -15.97
CA ASP A 98 -15.92 24.27 -16.59
C ASP A 98 -16.03 25.74 -17.04
N ILE A 99 -16.68 25.97 -18.18
CA ILE A 99 -16.85 27.28 -18.81
C ILE A 99 -18.28 27.76 -18.60
N VAL A 100 -18.44 28.94 -18.00
CA VAL A 100 -19.74 29.56 -17.78
C VAL A 100 -19.92 30.73 -18.74
N LEU A 101 -21.01 30.72 -19.52
CA LEU A 101 -21.39 31.77 -20.47
C LEU A 101 -22.57 32.56 -19.93
N ILE A 102 -22.59 33.87 -20.11
CA ILE A 102 -23.73 34.72 -19.77
C ILE A 102 -23.86 35.89 -20.75
N GLN A 103 -25.08 36.16 -21.21
CA GLN A 103 -25.35 37.29 -22.11
C GLN A 103 -25.36 38.62 -21.34
N ALA A 104 -24.61 39.61 -21.84
CA ALA A 104 -24.71 41.01 -21.41
C ALA A 104 -26.01 41.63 -21.94
N SER A 105 -27.12 41.39 -21.24
CA SER A 105 -28.44 41.90 -21.59
C SER A 105 -29.30 42.22 -20.37
N GLY A 106 -29.55 43.50 -20.12
CA GLY A 106 -30.43 43.97 -19.06
C GLY A 106 -29.78 44.04 -17.68
N VAL A 107 -30.37 44.85 -16.80
CA VAL A 107 -29.85 45.16 -15.45
C VAL A 107 -29.66 43.90 -14.59
N GLU A 108 -30.56 42.93 -14.73
CA GLU A 108 -30.52 41.71 -13.93
C GLU A 108 -29.34 40.79 -14.31
N ASN A 109 -28.98 40.72 -15.60
CA ASN A 109 -27.78 39.98 -16.02
C ASN A 109 -26.51 40.74 -15.64
N ASP A 110 -26.52 42.08 -15.65
CA ASP A 110 -25.39 42.88 -15.19
C ASP A 110 -25.08 42.64 -13.70
N ASN A 111 -26.11 42.58 -12.86
CA ASN A 111 -25.96 42.23 -11.44
C ASN A 111 -25.44 40.80 -11.27
N ALA A 112 -26.00 39.84 -12.01
CA ALA A 112 -25.56 38.44 -11.95
C ALA A 112 -24.12 38.26 -12.45
N ILE A 113 -23.70 38.99 -13.48
CA ILE A 113 -22.30 39.00 -13.95
C ILE A 113 -21.38 39.43 -12.82
N GLN A 114 -21.77 40.47 -12.06
CA GLN A 114 -20.99 40.93 -10.92
C GLN A 114 -20.90 39.86 -9.82
N ASP A 115 -22.04 39.25 -9.45
CA ASP A 115 -22.09 38.18 -8.44
C ASP A 115 -21.26 36.96 -8.84
N LEU A 116 -21.33 36.54 -10.11
CA LEU A 116 -20.54 35.43 -10.65
C LEU A 116 -19.03 35.73 -10.63
N LYS A 117 -18.65 36.99 -10.87
CA LYS A 117 -17.24 37.45 -10.82
C LYS A 117 -16.69 37.55 -9.40
N THR A 118 -17.46 38.07 -8.44
CA THR A 118 -16.95 38.36 -7.10
C THR A 118 -17.22 37.25 -6.08
N THR A 119 -18.37 36.60 -6.16
CA THR A 119 -18.90 35.74 -5.10
C THR A 119 -18.69 34.26 -5.42
N CYS A 120 -18.96 33.86 -6.67
CA CYS A 120 -18.98 32.44 -7.06
C CYS A 120 -17.60 31.87 -7.47
N LYS A 121 -16.54 32.69 -7.48
CA LYS A 121 -15.16 32.30 -7.85
C LYS A 121 -15.06 31.46 -9.14
N ILE A 122 -15.87 31.80 -10.14
CA ILE A 122 -15.90 31.07 -11.41
C ILE A 122 -14.59 31.33 -12.15
N LYS A 123 -13.77 30.28 -12.32
CA LYS A 123 -12.45 30.38 -12.96
C LYS A 123 -12.54 30.83 -14.42
N LEU A 124 -13.53 30.35 -15.17
CA LEU A 124 -13.73 30.62 -16.59
C LEU A 124 -15.15 31.14 -16.84
N LEU A 125 -15.34 32.45 -16.68
CA LEU A 125 -16.57 33.15 -17.01
C LEU A 125 -16.39 33.93 -18.32
N ILE A 126 -17.29 33.76 -19.28
CA ILE A 126 -17.35 34.54 -20.51
C ILE A 126 -18.67 35.30 -20.57
N VAL A 127 -18.57 36.62 -20.61
CA VAL A 127 -19.71 37.51 -20.83
C VAL A 127 -19.81 37.81 -22.31
N TYR A 128 -20.91 37.44 -22.97
CA TYR A 128 -21.04 37.59 -24.42
C TYR A 128 -22.15 38.58 -24.83
N ARG A 129 -22.02 39.12 -26.04
CA ARG A 129 -23.08 39.90 -26.71
C ARG A 129 -23.23 39.43 -28.15
N TYR A 130 -24.47 39.32 -28.62
CA TYR A 130 -24.77 38.97 -30.01
C TYR A 130 -25.04 40.24 -30.84
N ASP A 131 -24.42 40.32 -32.02
CA ASP A 131 -24.67 41.34 -33.04
C ASP A 131 -25.52 40.71 -34.16
N GLU A 132 -26.83 40.98 -34.14
CA GLU A 132 -27.80 40.46 -35.11
C GLU A 132 -27.45 40.85 -36.56
N ALA A 133 -26.85 42.02 -36.78
CA ALA A 133 -26.57 42.53 -38.12
C ALA A 133 -25.39 41.82 -38.80
N LYS A 134 -24.45 41.32 -38.00
CA LYS A 134 -23.25 40.60 -38.49
C LYS A 134 -23.32 39.09 -38.27
N ASP A 135 -24.33 38.62 -37.55
CA ASP A 135 -24.42 37.25 -37.03
C ASP A 135 -23.12 36.84 -36.31
N VAL A 136 -22.69 37.65 -35.34
CA VAL A 136 -21.43 37.44 -34.61
C VAL A 136 -21.65 37.57 -33.11
N PHE A 137 -21.03 36.67 -32.34
CA PHE A 137 -20.92 36.82 -30.89
C PHE A 137 -19.58 37.45 -30.53
N TYR A 138 -19.62 38.46 -29.67
CA TYR A 138 -18.46 39.13 -29.09
C TYR A 138 -18.29 38.72 -27.64
N ASP A 139 -17.05 38.49 -27.22
CA ASP A 139 -16.67 38.34 -25.82
C ASP A 139 -16.42 39.73 -25.22
N THR A 140 -17.28 40.10 -24.28
CA THR A 140 -17.33 41.38 -23.56
C THR A 140 -16.87 41.25 -22.11
N THR A 141 -16.23 40.14 -21.75
CA THR A 141 -15.79 39.84 -20.37
C THR A 141 -14.86 40.92 -19.82
N GLN A 142 -13.96 41.41 -20.66
CA GLN A 142 -13.09 42.54 -20.38
C GLN A 142 -13.66 43.83 -20.98
N ALA A 143 -13.58 44.94 -20.25
CA ALA A 143 -14.16 46.23 -20.65
C ALA A 143 -13.41 46.99 -21.76
N SER A 144 -12.52 46.33 -22.52
CA SER A 144 -11.67 46.99 -23.52
C SER A 144 -12.18 46.76 -24.94
N TYR A 145 -12.50 47.85 -25.64
CA TYR A 145 -12.85 47.85 -27.06
C TYR A 145 -11.59 47.92 -27.95
N PRO A 146 -11.52 47.25 -29.11
CA PRO A 146 -12.53 46.40 -29.72
C PRO A 146 -12.69 45.04 -29.02
N TYR A 147 -13.93 44.58 -28.86
CA TYR A 147 -14.21 43.28 -28.26
C TYR A 147 -13.79 42.13 -29.19
N PRO A 148 -13.11 41.09 -28.66
CA PRO A 148 -12.76 39.90 -29.43
C PRO A 148 -14.00 39.08 -29.80
N LEU A 149 -13.87 38.25 -30.85
CA LEU A 149 -14.90 37.28 -31.23
C LEU A 149 -14.99 36.19 -30.16
N LEU A 150 -16.22 35.85 -29.76
CA LEU A 150 -16.49 34.79 -28.80
C LEU A 150 -15.86 33.46 -29.25
N ASN A 151 -15.99 33.11 -30.53
CA ASN A 151 -15.46 31.86 -31.07
C ASN A 151 -13.93 31.75 -30.87
N THR A 152 -13.20 32.85 -31.10
CA THR A 152 -11.74 32.90 -30.94
C THR A 152 -11.35 32.69 -29.49
N ASN A 153 -12.00 33.42 -28.57
CA ASN A 153 -11.68 33.30 -27.15
C ASN A 153 -12.10 31.95 -26.57
N LEU A 154 -13.29 31.46 -26.93
CA LEU A 154 -13.78 30.16 -26.49
C LEU A 154 -12.85 29.04 -26.93
N LYS A 155 -12.33 29.11 -28.17
CA LYS A 155 -11.30 28.17 -28.65
C LYS A 155 -10.04 28.19 -27.77
N ILE A 156 -9.51 29.38 -27.48
CA ILE A 156 -8.34 29.55 -26.59
C ILE A 156 -8.62 29.00 -25.19
N PHE A 157 -9.81 29.24 -24.64
CA PHE A 157 -10.19 28.74 -23.33
C PHE A 157 -10.31 27.22 -23.31
N LEU A 158 -10.94 26.63 -24.33
CA LEU A 158 -11.04 25.18 -24.47
C LEU A 158 -9.66 24.52 -24.60
N GLU A 159 -8.74 25.11 -25.38
CA GLU A 159 -7.36 24.63 -25.50
C GLU A 159 -6.57 24.75 -24.19
N ARG A 160 -6.76 25.85 -23.43
CA ARG A 160 -6.12 26.04 -22.11
C ARG A 160 -6.69 25.11 -21.04
N ALA A 161 -8.01 24.96 -20.99
CA ALA A 161 -8.70 24.03 -20.10
C ALA A 161 -8.23 22.60 -20.38
N ALA A 162 -8.16 22.25 -21.66
CA ALA A 162 -7.56 20.99 -22.10
C ALA A 162 -6.14 20.82 -21.55
N ASP A 163 -5.26 21.81 -21.68
CA ASP A 163 -3.89 21.74 -21.13
C ASP A 163 -3.83 21.61 -19.61
N ASN A 164 -4.71 22.30 -18.88
CA ASN A 164 -4.80 22.20 -17.42
C ASN A 164 -5.28 20.82 -16.98
N ILE A 165 -6.34 20.31 -17.60
CA ILE A 165 -6.85 18.95 -17.42
C ILE A 165 -5.74 17.96 -17.69
N ARG A 166 -4.97 18.12 -18.78
CA ARG A 166 -3.84 17.25 -19.11
C ARG A 166 -2.77 17.23 -18.03
N LYS A 167 -2.43 18.39 -17.46
CA LYS A 167 -1.42 18.50 -16.40
C LYS A 167 -1.92 17.94 -15.06
N GLY A 168 -3.20 18.10 -14.75
CA GLY A 168 -3.82 17.70 -13.48
C GLY A 168 -4.44 16.30 -13.46
N LEU A 169 -4.60 15.63 -14.61
CA LEU A 169 -5.34 14.37 -14.71
C LEU A 169 -4.78 13.27 -13.80
N ALA A 170 -3.44 13.15 -13.75
CA ALA A 170 -2.77 12.19 -12.88
C ALA A 170 -3.07 12.46 -11.40
N ASP A 171 -3.09 13.72 -10.98
CA ASP A 171 -3.35 14.10 -9.60
C ASP A 171 -4.82 13.88 -9.21
N ARG A 172 -5.76 14.11 -10.15
CA ARG A 172 -7.18 13.77 -9.94
C ARG A 172 -7.41 12.29 -9.73
N TYR A 173 -6.82 11.42 -10.56
CA TYR A 173 -6.91 9.98 -10.34
C TYR A 173 -6.30 9.57 -8.99
N ILE A 174 -5.16 10.14 -8.61
CA ILE A 174 -4.52 9.87 -7.31
C ILE A 174 -5.44 10.29 -6.16
N SER A 175 -6.05 11.48 -6.23
CA SER A 175 -7.00 11.97 -5.23
C SER A 175 -8.22 11.05 -5.10
N ARG A 176 -8.80 10.64 -6.24
CA ARG A 176 -9.95 9.72 -6.30
C ARG A 176 -9.62 8.36 -5.68
N MET A 177 -8.45 7.80 -5.99
CA MET A 177 -7.98 6.55 -5.38
C MET A 177 -7.87 6.66 -3.86
N ASN A 178 -7.23 7.72 -3.35
CA ASN A 178 -7.07 7.92 -1.91
C ASN A 178 -8.42 8.04 -1.20
N THR A 179 -9.35 8.80 -1.79
CA THR A 179 -10.71 8.96 -1.25
C THR A 179 -11.44 7.62 -1.22
N ARG A 180 -11.48 6.91 -2.36
CA ARG A 180 -12.12 5.59 -2.45
C ARG A 180 -11.48 4.55 -1.54
N ARG A 181 -10.18 4.63 -1.24
CA ARG A 181 -9.54 3.72 -0.29
C ARG A 181 -10.11 3.85 1.12
N THR A 182 -10.50 5.06 1.52
CA THR A 182 -11.12 5.30 2.83
C THR A 182 -12.58 4.85 2.87
N GLU A 183 -13.30 4.96 1.76
CA GLU A 183 -14.71 4.54 1.64
C GLU A 183 -14.85 3.01 1.48
N LEU A 184 -13.99 2.40 0.66
CA LEU A 184 -14.01 0.98 0.32
C LEU A 184 -12.96 0.24 1.16
N GLN A 185 -13.37 -0.16 2.36
CA GLN A 185 -12.52 -0.99 3.23
C GLN A 185 -12.30 -2.39 2.66
N ASP A 186 -13.26 -2.92 1.90
CA ASP A 186 -13.16 -4.20 1.21
C ASP A 186 -12.14 -4.17 0.06
N SER A 187 -11.16 -5.09 0.12
CA SER A 187 -10.07 -5.16 -0.86
C SER A 187 -10.52 -5.51 -2.28
N ASN A 188 -11.55 -6.36 -2.44
CA ASN A 188 -12.04 -6.76 -3.76
C ASN A 188 -12.83 -5.62 -4.41
N ALA A 189 -13.70 -4.95 -3.65
CA ALA A 189 -14.43 -3.79 -4.13
C ALA A 189 -13.48 -2.65 -4.54
N TYR A 190 -12.42 -2.42 -3.74
CA TYR A 190 -11.40 -1.43 -4.07
C TYR A 190 -10.59 -1.81 -5.31
N ARG A 191 -10.21 -3.09 -5.46
CA ARG A 191 -9.56 -3.61 -6.67
C ARG A 191 -10.42 -3.36 -7.92
N ASP A 192 -11.70 -3.67 -7.85
CA ASP A 192 -12.62 -3.52 -8.99
C ASP A 192 -12.76 -2.04 -9.37
N PHE A 193 -12.81 -1.13 -8.39
CA PHE A 193 -12.72 0.31 -8.64
C PHE A 193 -11.40 0.69 -9.34
N LEU A 194 -10.24 0.24 -8.84
CA LEU A 194 -8.94 0.57 -9.45
C LEU A 194 -8.87 0.14 -10.92
N TRP A 195 -9.40 -1.04 -11.27
CA TRP A 195 -9.42 -1.49 -12.66
C TRP A 195 -10.44 -0.73 -13.51
N ASN A 196 -11.71 -0.78 -13.12
CA ASN A 196 -12.81 -0.33 -13.97
C ASN A 196 -12.85 1.20 -14.12
N GLU A 197 -12.47 1.94 -13.06
CA GLU A 197 -12.64 3.39 -12.98
C GLU A 197 -11.31 4.16 -13.09
N VAL A 198 -10.17 3.49 -13.04
CA VAL A 198 -8.86 4.16 -13.17
C VAL A 198 -8.03 3.54 -14.29
N CYS A 199 -7.70 2.25 -14.21
CA CYS A 199 -6.85 1.62 -15.23
C CYS A 199 -7.50 1.63 -16.61
N ASP A 200 -8.75 1.18 -16.74
CA ASP A 200 -9.43 1.10 -18.03
C ASP A 200 -9.58 2.49 -18.65
N GLU A 201 -9.99 3.49 -17.87
CA GLU A 201 -10.13 4.86 -18.31
C GLU A 201 -8.78 5.48 -18.74
N MET A 202 -7.74 5.25 -17.94
CA MET A 202 -6.38 5.72 -18.20
C MET A 202 -5.76 5.10 -19.47
N LEU A 203 -6.10 3.84 -19.76
CA LEU A 203 -5.54 3.06 -20.89
C LEU A 203 -6.29 3.27 -22.21
N ILE A 204 -7.40 4.03 -22.22
CA ILE A 204 -8.06 4.47 -23.46
C ILE A 204 -7.06 5.28 -24.29
N GLU A 205 -6.96 5.03 -25.60
CA GLU A 205 -6.01 5.69 -26.52
C GLU A 205 -6.04 7.23 -26.41
N SER A 206 -7.20 7.80 -26.12
CA SER A 206 -7.36 9.24 -25.90
C SER A 206 -6.64 9.79 -24.68
N LYS A 207 -6.49 8.98 -23.64
CA LYS A 207 -5.90 9.35 -22.35
C LYS A 207 -4.48 8.79 -22.14
N GLN A 208 -4.03 7.84 -22.97
CA GLN A 208 -2.69 7.24 -22.91
C GLN A 208 -1.55 8.27 -22.90
N ALA A 209 -1.70 9.36 -23.67
CA ALA A 209 -0.71 10.43 -23.73
C ALA A 209 -0.47 11.14 -22.38
N TYR A 210 -1.39 10.99 -21.43
CA TYR A 210 -1.38 11.67 -20.12
C TYR A 210 -1.03 10.73 -18.97
N VAL A 211 -0.73 9.46 -19.28
CA VAL A 211 -0.29 8.48 -18.30
C VAL A 211 1.13 8.81 -17.87
N THR A 212 1.30 9.09 -16.57
CA THR A 212 2.60 9.45 -15.99
C THR A 212 3.17 8.29 -15.19
N GLN A 213 4.51 8.25 -15.07
CA GLN A 213 5.19 7.33 -14.16
C GLN A 213 4.70 7.49 -12.71
N LYS A 214 4.32 8.72 -12.31
CA LYS A 214 3.77 9.03 -10.98
C LYS A 214 2.45 8.30 -10.74
N LEU A 215 1.51 8.38 -11.69
CA LEU A 215 0.22 7.70 -11.61
C LEU A 215 0.39 6.18 -11.56
N ILE A 216 1.23 5.62 -12.45
CA ILE A 216 1.50 4.17 -12.48
C ILE A 216 2.11 3.72 -11.15
N THR A 217 3.10 4.45 -10.62
CA THR A 217 3.70 4.13 -9.32
C THR A 217 2.65 4.13 -8.21
N LYS A 218 1.73 5.09 -8.21
CA LYS A 218 0.65 5.16 -7.20
C LYS A 218 -0.36 4.04 -7.34
N LEU A 219 -0.73 3.64 -8.57
CA LEU A 219 -1.55 2.46 -8.81
C LEU A 219 -0.87 1.17 -8.33
N MET A 220 0.42 0.99 -8.61
CA MET A 220 1.20 -0.16 -8.13
C MET A 220 1.21 -0.23 -6.60
N TYR A 221 1.33 0.90 -5.91
CA TYR A 221 1.19 0.95 -4.45
C TYR A 221 -0.22 0.60 -3.98
N ALA A 222 -1.27 1.14 -4.63
CA ALA A 222 -2.65 0.84 -4.27
C ALA A 222 -2.97 -0.66 -4.37
N PHE A 223 -2.53 -1.34 -5.44
CA PHE A 223 -2.66 -2.79 -5.56
C PHE A 223 -1.81 -3.56 -4.53
N ARG A 224 -0.59 -3.09 -4.25
CA ARG A 224 0.29 -3.70 -3.24
C ARG A 224 -0.33 -3.67 -1.85
N ASP A 225 -0.98 -2.57 -1.49
CA ASP A 225 -1.57 -2.37 -0.15
C ASP A 225 -2.75 -3.32 0.10
N ILE A 226 -3.41 -3.81 -0.96
CA ILE A 226 -4.40 -4.90 -0.91
C ILE A 226 -3.82 -6.28 -1.26
N GLN A 227 -2.49 -6.37 -1.43
CA GLN A 227 -1.74 -7.58 -1.78
C GLN A 227 -2.16 -8.24 -3.12
N ASP A 228 -2.72 -7.47 -4.06
CA ASP A 228 -3.07 -7.96 -5.39
C ASP A 228 -1.87 -7.86 -6.36
N TYR A 229 -0.96 -8.82 -6.22
CA TYR A 229 0.26 -8.88 -7.02
C TYR A 229 0.00 -9.23 -8.50
N GLU A 230 -1.11 -9.93 -8.80
CA GLU A 230 -1.51 -10.21 -10.19
C GLU A 230 -1.83 -8.91 -10.91
N SER A 231 -2.67 -8.06 -10.29
CA SER A 231 -3.05 -6.76 -10.86
C SER A 231 -1.86 -5.84 -11.07
N MET A 232 -0.87 -5.83 -10.17
CA MET A 232 0.38 -5.08 -10.38
C MET A 232 1.11 -5.53 -11.65
N ILE A 233 1.22 -6.85 -11.87
CA ILE A 233 1.90 -7.42 -13.04
C ILE A 233 1.09 -7.14 -14.31
N MET A 234 -0.23 -7.30 -14.26
CA MET A 234 -1.13 -6.98 -15.37
C MET A 234 -1.04 -5.51 -15.77
N LEU A 235 -1.03 -4.59 -14.80
CA LEU A 235 -0.87 -3.16 -15.05
C LEU A 235 0.44 -2.88 -15.77
N ASN A 236 1.56 -3.42 -15.29
CA ASN A 236 2.85 -3.26 -15.96
C ASN A 236 2.82 -3.78 -17.40
N ASN A 237 2.26 -4.98 -17.63
CA ASN A 237 2.16 -5.57 -18.97
C ASN A 237 1.30 -4.72 -19.92
N ARG A 238 0.21 -4.12 -19.44
CA ARG A 238 -0.62 -3.19 -20.22
C ARG A 238 0.15 -1.91 -20.55
N CYS A 239 0.88 -1.38 -19.57
CA CYS A 239 1.71 -0.20 -19.75
C CYS A 239 2.88 -0.41 -20.73
N GLU A 240 3.40 -1.64 -20.87
CA GLU A 240 4.41 -2.02 -21.86
C GLU A 240 3.89 -1.96 -23.32
N GLN A 241 2.56 -1.94 -23.51
CA GLN A 241 1.94 -1.82 -24.84
C GLN A 241 1.79 -0.36 -25.30
N LEU A 242 2.15 0.63 -24.45
CA LEU A 242 1.92 2.07 -24.67
C LEU A 242 3.03 2.78 -25.49
N GLY A 243 3.65 2.10 -26.46
CA GLY A 243 4.63 2.69 -27.38
C GLY A 243 5.82 3.37 -26.68
N GLU A 244 6.06 4.66 -26.96
CA GLU A 244 7.18 5.43 -26.37
C GLU A 244 7.13 5.53 -24.84
N LEU A 245 5.93 5.48 -24.23
CA LEU A 245 5.79 5.48 -22.77
C LEU A 245 6.33 4.19 -22.16
N ALA A 246 6.23 3.05 -22.85
CA ALA A 246 6.73 1.76 -22.38
C ALA A 246 8.23 1.82 -22.06
N LYS A 247 9.03 2.50 -22.89
CA LYS A 247 10.47 2.70 -22.64
C LYS A 247 10.70 3.51 -21.36
N LYS A 248 9.92 4.58 -21.14
CA LYS A 248 10.01 5.39 -19.93
C LYS A 248 9.64 4.58 -18.69
N ILE A 249 8.61 3.75 -18.77
CA ILE A 249 8.17 2.90 -17.65
C ILE A 249 9.23 1.84 -17.33
N LYS A 250 9.74 1.14 -18.34
CA LYS A 250 10.77 0.10 -18.19
C LYS A 250 12.06 0.64 -17.58
N ASN A 251 12.42 1.88 -17.92
CA ASN A 251 13.59 2.56 -17.36
C ASN A 251 13.32 3.21 -15.99
N ASN A 252 12.08 3.20 -15.50
CA ASN A 252 11.76 3.71 -14.17
C ASN A 252 12.09 2.65 -13.11
N MET A 253 13.09 2.95 -12.29
CA MET A 253 13.59 2.03 -11.26
C MET A 253 12.50 1.60 -10.26
N MET A 254 11.63 2.51 -9.84
CA MET A 254 10.59 2.23 -8.86
C MET A 254 9.53 1.28 -9.43
N ILE A 255 9.08 1.53 -10.66
CA ILE A 255 8.08 0.66 -11.31
C ILE A 255 8.67 -0.73 -11.55
N SER A 256 9.88 -0.81 -12.08
CA SER A 256 10.57 -2.09 -12.29
C SER A 256 10.81 -2.85 -10.98
N TYR A 257 11.18 -2.16 -9.90
CA TYR A 257 11.27 -2.74 -8.56
C TYR A 257 9.92 -3.29 -8.08
N LEU A 258 8.83 -2.51 -8.16
CA LEU A 258 7.50 -2.96 -7.73
C LEU A 258 6.99 -4.14 -8.57
N THR A 259 7.29 -4.16 -9.86
CA THR A 259 6.96 -5.29 -10.75
C THR A 259 7.73 -6.55 -10.35
N ALA A 260 9.04 -6.44 -10.07
CA ALA A 260 9.83 -7.57 -9.59
C ALA A 260 9.38 -8.05 -8.21
N PHE A 261 9.04 -7.13 -7.31
CA PHE A 261 8.48 -7.42 -6.00
C PHE A 261 7.17 -8.21 -6.13
N ALA A 262 6.22 -7.73 -6.94
CA ALA A 262 4.95 -8.41 -7.17
C ALA A 262 5.16 -9.84 -7.70
N ARG A 263 6.05 -10.03 -8.67
CA ARG A 263 6.41 -11.37 -9.18
C ARG A 263 6.98 -12.28 -8.09
N SER A 264 7.93 -11.78 -7.30
CA SER A 264 8.52 -12.52 -6.19
C SER A 264 7.47 -12.98 -5.18
N ARG A 265 6.49 -12.12 -4.86
CA ARG A 265 5.41 -12.42 -3.91
C ARG A 265 4.34 -13.35 -4.49
N ARG A 266 3.99 -13.21 -5.77
CA ARG A 266 3.03 -14.07 -6.47
C ARG A 266 3.54 -15.51 -6.59
N ASN A 267 4.84 -15.67 -6.83
CA ASN A 267 5.55 -16.95 -6.82
C ASN A 267 4.95 -18.05 -7.74
N LEU A 268 4.40 -17.69 -8.90
CA LEU A 268 4.05 -18.69 -9.92
C LEU A 268 5.33 -19.22 -10.62
N PRO A 269 5.28 -20.39 -11.28
CA PRO A 269 6.42 -20.94 -12.00
C PRO A 269 7.09 -19.92 -12.94
N GLY A 270 8.38 -19.67 -12.73
CA GLY A 270 9.19 -18.72 -13.49
C GLY A 270 9.09 -17.25 -13.07
N ASP A 271 8.26 -16.90 -12.09
CA ASP A 271 8.13 -15.50 -11.65
C ASP A 271 9.40 -14.97 -10.99
N ARG A 272 10.02 -15.78 -10.13
CA ARG A 272 11.25 -15.38 -9.44
C ARG A 272 12.42 -15.20 -10.39
N ASP A 273 12.52 -16.02 -11.43
CA ASP A 273 13.55 -15.88 -12.46
C ASP A 273 13.34 -14.59 -13.27
N LYS A 274 12.09 -14.28 -13.64
CA LYS A 274 11.74 -13.02 -14.29
C LYS A 274 12.00 -11.81 -13.37
N ALA A 275 11.68 -11.92 -12.09
CA ALA A 275 11.94 -10.88 -11.10
C ALA A 275 13.44 -10.59 -10.98
N LEU A 276 14.26 -11.64 -10.85
CA LEU A 276 15.72 -11.52 -10.83
C LEU A 276 16.25 -10.90 -12.12
N ALA A 277 15.78 -11.33 -13.29
CA ALA A 277 16.20 -10.74 -14.56
C ALA A 277 15.91 -9.22 -14.65
N ILE A 278 14.77 -8.76 -14.10
CA ILE A 278 14.44 -7.33 -14.01
C ILE A 278 15.42 -6.62 -13.07
N LEU A 279 15.65 -7.16 -11.87
CA LEU A 279 16.50 -6.52 -10.85
C LEU A 279 17.97 -6.50 -11.27
N GLU A 280 18.48 -7.58 -11.86
CA GLU A 280 19.85 -7.67 -12.38
C GLU A 280 20.07 -6.67 -13.52
N ASN A 281 19.08 -6.48 -14.40
CA ASN A 281 19.15 -5.44 -15.44
C ASN A 281 19.19 -4.03 -14.83
N LEU A 282 18.39 -3.75 -13.81
CA LEU A 282 18.46 -2.47 -13.08
C LEU A 282 19.85 -2.26 -12.48
N CYS A 283 20.45 -3.29 -11.89
CA CYS A 283 21.80 -3.23 -11.33
C CYS A 283 22.87 -2.99 -12.39
N GLN A 284 22.74 -3.57 -13.59
CA GLN A 284 23.71 -3.41 -14.68
C GLN A 284 23.62 -2.06 -15.40
N THR A 285 22.43 -1.47 -15.48
CA THR A 285 22.19 -0.21 -16.20
C THR A 285 22.62 1.03 -15.42
N LYS A 286 22.84 0.92 -14.11
CA LYS A 286 23.31 2.01 -13.25
C LYS A 286 24.83 1.99 -13.12
N LYS A 287 25.45 3.17 -13.15
CA LYS A 287 26.91 3.29 -13.19
C LYS A 287 27.57 3.12 -11.83
N THR A 288 26.83 3.37 -10.75
CA THR A 288 27.35 3.30 -9.38
C THR A 288 26.35 2.62 -8.44
N GLU A 289 26.84 1.89 -7.45
CA GLU A 289 25.98 1.27 -6.42
C GLU A 289 25.25 2.32 -5.58
N SER A 290 25.77 3.54 -5.46
CA SER A 290 25.09 4.67 -4.81
C SER A 290 23.85 5.17 -5.56
N GLU A 291 23.72 4.86 -6.86
CA GLU A 291 22.50 5.17 -7.64
C GLU A 291 21.42 4.09 -7.51
N LEU A 292 21.75 2.93 -6.94
CA LEU A 292 20.80 1.84 -6.71
C LEU A 292 20.18 1.98 -5.33
N SER A 293 18.85 1.88 -5.25
CA SER A 293 18.19 1.77 -3.94
C SER A 293 18.63 0.46 -3.26
N ASN A 294 18.94 0.53 -1.97
CA ASN A 294 19.21 -0.65 -1.14
C ASN A 294 18.07 -1.67 -1.25
N ASP A 295 16.82 -1.21 -1.41
CA ASP A 295 15.64 -2.05 -1.59
C ASP A 295 15.77 -2.99 -2.81
N VAL A 296 16.34 -2.52 -3.92
CA VAL A 296 16.54 -3.33 -5.14
C VAL A 296 17.53 -4.46 -4.87
N ILE A 297 18.66 -4.12 -4.25
CA ILE A 297 19.74 -5.05 -3.90
C ILE A 297 19.24 -6.10 -2.91
N CYS A 298 18.56 -5.64 -1.85
CA CYS A 298 17.97 -6.49 -0.83
C CYS A 298 16.85 -7.40 -1.36
N LEU A 299 16.10 -6.97 -2.38
CA LEU A 299 15.09 -7.81 -3.01
C LEU A 299 15.72 -8.97 -3.80
N CYS A 300 16.86 -8.75 -4.47
CA CYS A 300 17.63 -9.87 -5.06
C CYS A 300 18.01 -10.89 -3.98
N GLY A 301 18.61 -10.42 -2.88
CA GLY A 301 18.98 -11.26 -1.75
C GLY A 301 17.78 -12.00 -1.15
N ARG A 302 16.62 -11.34 -1.07
CA ARG A 302 15.37 -11.94 -0.59
C ARG A 302 14.89 -13.06 -1.50
N ILE A 303 14.88 -12.88 -2.81
CA ILE A 303 14.44 -13.91 -3.76
C ILE A 303 15.33 -15.14 -3.68
N TYR A 304 16.66 -14.97 -3.63
CA TYR A 304 17.59 -16.08 -3.48
C TYR A 304 17.46 -16.77 -2.11
N LYS A 305 17.26 -15.99 -1.03
CA LYS A 305 16.94 -16.56 0.29
C LYS A 305 15.67 -17.41 0.23
N ASP A 306 14.59 -16.90 -0.37
CA ASP A 306 13.33 -17.63 -0.45
C ASP A 306 13.50 -18.93 -1.26
N LYS A 307 14.23 -18.90 -2.41
CA LYS A 307 14.60 -20.11 -3.18
C LYS A 307 15.37 -21.14 -2.34
N PHE A 308 16.38 -20.70 -1.58
CA PHE A 308 17.12 -21.56 -0.67
C PHE A 308 16.22 -22.18 0.39
N THR A 309 15.37 -21.39 1.05
CA THR A 309 14.48 -21.91 2.11
C THR A 309 13.43 -22.88 1.59
N GLU A 310 12.88 -22.63 0.40
CA GLU A 310 11.87 -23.50 -0.23
C GLU A 310 12.45 -24.78 -0.82
N SER A 311 13.75 -24.78 -1.14
CA SER A 311 14.49 -26.00 -1.49
C SER A 311 14.81 -26.89 -0.29
N PHE A 312 14.17 -26.68 0.87
CA PHE A 312 14.51 -27.32 2.14
C PHE A 312 16.00 -27.16 2.49
N CYS A 313 16.54 -25.98 2.20
CA CYS A 313 17.95 -25.63 2.44
C CYS A 313 18.97 -26.47 1.65
N GLN A 314 18.58 -27.02 0.48
CA GLN A 314 19.46 -27.82 -0.37
C GLN A 314 20.18 -26.99 -1.44
N ASP A 315 19.58 -25.90 -1.94
CA ASP A 315 20.14 -25.05 -2.99
C ASP A 315 21.23 -24.12 -2.45
N GLN A 316 22.46 -24.65 -2.36
CA GLN A 316 23.64 -23.91 -1.89
C GLN A 316 24.03 -22.75 -2.82
N ASP A 317 23.74 -22.85 -4.12
CA ASP A 317 24.01 -21.76 -5.07
C ASP A 317 23.15 -20.54 -4.75
N SER A 318 21.87 -20.76 -4.44
CA SER A 318 20.99 -19.69 -3.97
C SER A 318 21.43 -19.13 -2.61
N LEU A 319 21.95 -19.95 -1.70
CA LEU A 319 22.52 -19.47 -0.44
C LEU A 319 23.68 -18.50 -0.67
N GLU A 320 24.66 -18.89 -1.48
CA GLU A 320 25.83 -18.05 -1.78
C GLU A 320 25.44 -16.76 -2.49
N LYS A 321 24.52 -16.82 -3.46
CA LYS A 321 24.00 -15.63 -4.14
C LYS A 321 23.25 -14.71 -3.17
N ALA A 322 22.44 -15.26 -2.26
CA ALA A 322 21.75 -14.46 -1.26
C ALA A 322 22.75 -13.71 -0.35
N ILE A 323 23.81 -14.41 0.09
CA ILE A 323 24.88 -13.81 0.90
C ILE A 323 25.57 -12.67 0.14
N ASP A 324 25.92 -12.88 -1.14
CA ASP A 324 26.56 -11.84 -1.94
C ASP A 324 25.67 -10.59 -2.07
N TRP A 325 24.39 -10.76 -2.40
CA TRP A 325 23.46 -9.65 -2.53
C TRP A 325 23.26 -8.89 -1.21
N TYR A 326 23.06 -9.58 -0.09
CA TYR A 326 22.93 -8.91 1.20
C TYR A 326 24.25 -8.26 1.66
N ARG A 327 25.40 -8.86 1.36
CA ARG A 327 26.72 -8.26 1.62
C ARG A 327 26.88 -6.95 0.87
N ARG A 328 26.53 -6.92 -0.42
CA ARG A 328 26.55 -5.71 -1.24
C ARG A 328 25.58 -4.66 -0.71
N GLY A 329 24.35 -5.03 -0.37
CA GLY A 329 23.36 -4.11 0.19
C GLY A 329 23.79 -3.51 1.52
N PHE A 330 24.33 -4.33 2.41
CA PHE A 330 24.81 -3.88 3.71
C PHE A 330 26.06 -3.00 3.61
N ALA A 331 26.96 -3.27 2.65
CA ALA A 331 28.12 -2.43 2.40
C ALA A 331 27.74 -1.05 1.81
N ALA A 332 26.72 -1.00 0.94
CA ALA A 332 26.25 0.24 0.32
C ALA A 332 25.52 1.16 1.31
N ASP A 333 24.60 0.62 2.11
CA ASP A 333 23.89 1.36 3.15
C ASP A 333 23.56 0.42 4.33
N PRO A 334 24.37 0.45 5.41
CA PRO A 334 24.19 -0.41 6.58
C PRO A 334 22.84 -0.18 7.28
N ASN A 335 21.94 -1.15 7.17
CA ASN A 335 20.63 -1.13 7.81
C ASN A 335 20.29 -2.47 8.48
N ILE A 336 19.34 -2.43 9.41
CA ILE A 336 18.94 -3.57 10.25
C ILE A 336 18.48 -4.75 9.39
N TYR A 337 17.65 -4.48 8.38
CA TYR A 337 17.07 -5.50 7.51
C TYR A 337 18.14 -6.27 6.71
N ALA A 338 19.06 -5.57 6.05
CA ALA A 338 20.14 -6.21 5.29
C ALA A 338 21.11 -6.96 6.22
N GLY A 339 21.48 -6.33 7.35
CA GLY A 339 22.46 -6.88 8.28
C GLY A 339 21.99 -8.17 8.96
N ILE A 340 20.74 -8.23 9.43
CA ILE A 340 20.24 -9.44 10.10
C ILE A 340 20.06 -10.61 9.13
N ASN A 341 19.59 -10.34 7.91
CA ASN A 341 19.48 -11.38 6.87
C ASN A 341 20.87 -11.89 6.45
N LEU A 342 21.86 -11.00 6.31
CA LEU A 342 23.24 -11.40 6.04
C LEU A 342 23.81 -12.26 7.16
N LEU A 343 23.67 -11.82 8.42
CA LEU A 343 24.14 -12.56 9.58
C LEU A 343 23.49 -13.94 9.68
N PHE A 344 22.17 -14.01 9.49
CA PHE A 344 21.41 -15.26 9.44
C PHE A 344 21.98 -16.23 8.39
N LEU A 345 22.15 -15.77 7.14
CA LEU A 345 22.65 -16.63 6.07
C LEU A 345 24.11 -17.07 6.31
N LEU A 346 24.95 -16.20 6.87
CA LEU A 346 26.31 -16.54 7.28
C LEU A 346 26.32 -17.63 8.36
N ALA A 347 25.44 -17.53 9.36
CA ALA A 347 25.30 -18.51 10.43
C ALA A 347 24.71 -19.86 9.94
N VAL A 348 23.87 -19.81 8.91
CA VAL A 348 23.41 -21.03 8.22
C VAL A 348 24.55 -21.66 7.42
N ARG A 349 25.41 -20.87 6.77
CA ARG A 349 26.54 -21.36 5.96
C ARG A 349 27.67 -21.96 6.80
N THR A 350 28.02 -21.37 7.94
CA THR A 350 29.16 -21.82 8.77
C THR A 350 28.94 -21.59 10.27
N ASP A 351 29.51 -22.47 11.10
CA ASP A 351 29.57 -22.30 12.56
C ASP A 351 30.66 -21.31 13.01
N ASP A 352 31.60 -20.94 12.13
CA ASP A 352 32.70 -20.03 12.48
C ASP A 352 32.25 -18.56 12.46
N LEU A 353 31.44 -18.20 13.44
CA LEU A 353 31.03 -16.82 13.71
C LEU A 353 32.18 -15.96 14.29
N LYS A 354 33.33 -16.57 14.59
CA LYS A 354 34.56 -15.83 14.97
C LYS A 354 35.26 -15.24 13.74
N ASN A 355 34.79 -15.52 12.53
CA ASN A 355 35.23 -14.81 11.34
C ASN A 355 34.97 -13.30 11.49
N SER A 356 35.96 -12.51 11.13
CA SER A 356 35.96 -11.04 11.20
C SER A 356 34.73 -10.38 10.58
N GLU A 357 34.10 -11.00 9.57
CA GLU A 357 32.91 -10.47 8.91
C GLU A 357 31.67 -10.51 9.82
N ALA A 358 31.30 -11.68 10.35
CA ALA A 358 30.11 -11.84 11.20
C ALA A 358 30.19 -10.96 12.45
N TYR A 359 31.37 -10.90 13.08
CA TYR A 359 31.60 -10.05 14.24
C TYR A 359 31.42 -8.55 13.92
N ARG A 360 31.90 -8.08 12.76
CA ARG A 360 31.67 -6.68 12.32
C ARG A 360 30.18 -6.38 12.11
N ILE A 361 29.45 -7.32 11.49
CA ILE A 361 28.00 -7.18 11.27
C ILE A 361 27.28 -7.10 12.61
N ILE A 362 27.62 -7.97 13.57
CA ILE A 362 27.06 -7.97 14.93
C ILE A 362 27.28 -6.62 15.63
N ILE A 363 28.49 -6.05 15.56
CA ILE A 363 28.77 -4.73 16.14
C ILE A 363 27.90 -3.65 15.50
N GLN A 364 27.80 -3.65 14.17
CA GLN A 364 27.02 -2.65 13.45
C GLN A 364 25.52 -2.80 13.73
N LEU A 365 24.98 -4.02 13.79
CA LEU A 365 23.59 -4.28 14.17
C LEU A 365 23.29 -3.79 15.59
N ASN A 366 24.17 -4.06 16.56
CA ASN A 366 24.03 -3.52 17.92
C ASN A 366 24.03 -1.99 17.94
N ALA A 367 24.89 -1.35 17.14
CA ALA A 367 24.91 0.11 17.03
C ALA A 367 23.63 0.66 16.37
N LEU A 368 23.08 -0.02 15.36
CA LEU A 368 21.82 0.35 14.71
C LEU A 368 20.62 0.20 15.65
N LEU A 369 20.53 -0.92 16.38
CA LEU A 369 19.52 -1.13 17.42
C LEU A 369 19.66 -0.11 18.56
N GLY A 370 20.90 0.21 18.95
CA GLY A 370 21.19 1.23 19.97
C GLY A 370 20.71 2.64 19.60
N LYS A 371 20.60 2.95 18.29
CA LYS A 371 19.99 4.19 17.81
C LYS A 371 18.46 4.18 17.91
N LYS A 372 17.82 3.00 17.91
CA LYS A 372 16.37 2.82 18.03
C LYS A 372 15.90 2.81 19.49
N GLY A 373 16.72 2.26 20.38
CA GLY A 373 16.46 2.25 21.81
C GLY A 373 17.75 2.00 22.60
N ARG A 374 17.84 2.58 23.82
CA ARG A 374 19.04 2.39 24.67
C ARG A 374 19.06 1.01 25.32
N SER A 375 17.90 0.39 25.44
CA SER A 375 17.70 -0.95 25.99
C SER A 375 16.59 -1.68 25.22
N LEU A 376 16.50 -3.00 25.40
CA LEU A 376 15.42 -3.83 24.83
C LEU A 376 14.02 -3.28 25.19
N ARG A 377 13.87 -2.72 26.39
CA ARG A 377 12.60 -2.17 26.88
C ARG A 377 12.15 -0.92 26.10
N ASP A 378 13.09 -0.21 25.50
CA ASP A 378 12.81 1.00 24.72
C ASP A 378 12.39 0.66 23.27
N LEU A 379 12.59 -0.58 22.84
CA LEU A 379 12.20 -1.04 21.51
C LEU A 379 10.69 -1.32 21.48
N THR A 380 9.96 -0.53 20.70
CA THR A 380 8.50 -0.64 20.55
C THR A 380 8.09 -1.25 19.22
N ASP A 381 8.96 -1.22 18.23
CA ASP A 381 8.75 -1.86 16.94
C ASP A 381 9.09 -3.36 17.01
N TYR A 382 8.20 -4.21 16.51
CA TYR A 382 8.40 -5.66 16.52
C TYR A 382 9.67 -6.07 15.78
N TRP A 383 9.99 -5.45 14.64
CA TRP A 383 11.13 -5.87 13.81
C TRP A 383 12.46 -5.53 14.47
N ASP A 384 12.53 -4.45 15.22
CA ASP A 384 13.70 -4.12 16.04
C ASP A 384 13.91 -5.18 17.14
N VAL A 385 12.83 -5.62 17.83
CA VAL A 385 12.88 -6.65 18.87
C VAL A 385 13.18 -8.04 18.28
N ALA A 386 12.57 -8.39 17.14
CA ALA A 386 12.83 -9.64 16.43
C ALA A 386 14.28 -9.70 15.92
N THR A 387 14.84 -8.58 15.47
CA THR A 387 16.25 -8.50 15.10
C THR A 387 17.15 -8.72 16.31
N TYR A 388 16.82 -8.11 17.46
CA TYR A 388 17.53 -8.36 18.72
C TYR A 388 17.48 -9.85 19.11
N PHE A 389 16.32 -10.48 18.97
CA PHE A 389 16.13 -11.91 19.21
C PHE A 389 17.00 -12.78 18.29
N GLU A 390 16.92 -12.58 16.96
CA GLU A 390 17.70 -13.32 15.97
C GLU A 390 19.22 -13.11 16.16
N LEU A 391 19.64 -11.88 16.44
CA LEU A 391 21.04 -11.53 16.69
C LEU A 391 21.63 -12.28 17.89
N HIS A 392 20.88 -12.38 18.99
CA HIS A 392 21.33 -13.07 20.20
C HIS A 392 21.21 -14.59 20.10
N ALA A 393 20.21 -15.10 19.36
CA ALA A 393 20.13 -16.53 19.03
C ALA A 393 21.33 -16.99 18.20
N VAL A 394 21.76 -16.22 17.20
CA VAL A 394 22.97 -16.52 16.41
C VAL A 394 24.23 -16.55 17.29
N GLN A 395 24.35 -15.62 18.23
CA GLN A 395 25.47 -15.56 19.18
C GLN A 395 25.39 -16.60 20.31
N ARG A 396 24.29 -17.35 20.42
CA ARG A 396 23.97 -18.25 21.54
C ARG A 396 23.96 -17.54 22.91
N ASP A 397 23.59 -16.26 22.91
CA ASP A 397 23.32 -15.50 24.13
C ASP A 397 21.86 -15.74 24.53
N TRP A 398 21.60 -16.96 25.02
CA TRP A 398 20.26 -17.46 25.30
C TRP A 398 19.50 -16.59 26.31
N SER A 399 20.19 -16.05 27.31
CA SER A 399 19.57 -15.18 28.31
C SER A 399 18.95 -13.93 27.67
N LYS A 400 19.65 -13.27 26.74
CA LYS A 400 19.11 -12.10 26.03
C LYS A 400 18.08 -12.48 24.97
N ALA A 401 18.25 -13.62 24.30
CA ALA A 401 17.26 -14.13 23.37
C ALA A 401 15.91 -14.38 24.08
N CYS A 402 15.90 -15.00 25.26
CA CYS A 402 14.68 -15.22 26.04
C CYS A 402 14.01 -13.91 26.46
N LEU A 403 14.78 -12.90 26.87
CA LEU A 403 14.22 -11.57 27.18
C LEU A 403 13.54 -10.94 25.97
N ALA A 404 14.14 -11.08 24.79
CA ALA A 404 13.58 -10.58 23.54
C ALA A 404 12.31 -11.34 23.15
N ALA A 405 12.28 -12.66 23.32
CA ALA A 405 11.10 -13.49 23.09
C ALA A 405 9.93 -13.07 23.98
N LEU A 406 10.16 -12.85 25.28
CA LEU A 406 9.14 -12.31 26.18
C LEU A 406 8.63 -10.93 25.70
N HIS A 407 9.54 -10.06 25.27
CA HIS A 407 9.15 -8.74 24.75
C HIS A 407 8.35 -8.84 23.44
N MET A 408 8.70 -9.78 22.54
CA MET A 408 7.92 -10.08 21.33
C MET A 408 6.50 -10.54 21.69
N TYR A 409 6.33 -11.39 22.72
CA TYR A 409 5.02 -11.79 23.21
C TYR A 409 4.21 -10.57 23.70
N LEU A 410 4.82 -9.69 24.50
CA LEU A 410 4.16 -8.51 25.05
C LEU A 410 3.73 -7.49 23.98
N LEU A 411 4.43 -7.44 22.83
CA LEU A 411 4.04 -6.60 21.69
C LEU A 411 2.80 -7.11 20.94
N ASN A 412 2.38 -8.36 21.17
CA ASN A 412 1.23 -9.01 20.52
C ASN A 412 1.17 -8.79 18.99
N PRO A 413 2.21 -9.21 18.25
CA PRO A 413 2.29 -8.96 16.81
C PRO A 413 1.32 -9.85 16.02
N PRO A 414 0.97 -9.47 14.78
CA PRO A 414 0.28 -10.35 13.85
C PRO A 414 1.06 -11.65 13.63
N ILE A 415 0.36 -12.79 13.51
CA ILE A 415 0.98 -14.13 13.39
C ILE A 415 2.00 -14.23 12.25
N TRP A 416 1.78 -13.52 11.15
CA TRP A 416 2.69 -13.57 10.00
C TRP A 416 4.06 -12.94 10.29
N TYR A 417 4.15 -12.01 11.25
CA TYR A 417 5.42 -11.47 11.74
C TYR A 417 6.22 -12.59 12.44
N LEU A 418 5.58 -13.28 13.39
CA LEU A 418 6.18 -14.40 14.12
C LEU A 418 6.62 -15.51 13.15
N LYS A 419 5.78 -15.84 12.17
CA LYS A 419 6.09 -16.86 11.14
C LYS A 419 7.41 -16.57 10.42
N SER A 420 7.69 -15.31 10.08
CA SER A 420 8.94 -14.95 9.42
C SER A 420 10.16 -15.18 10.31
N THR A 421 10.11 -14.70 11.56
CA THR A 421 11.23 -14.77 12.51
C THR A 421 11.51 -16.22 12.95
N ILE A 422 10.47 -16.96 13.34
CA ILE A 422 10.62 -18.34 13.82
C ILE A 422 11.07 -19.30 12.72
N ASN A 423 10.62 -19.10 11.47
CA ASN A 423 11.10 -19.91 10.36
C ASN A 423 12.60 -19.73 10.10
N ASN A 424 13.14 -18.51 10.23
CA ASN A 424 14.60 -18.30 10.15
C ASN A 424 15.31 -19.11 11.25
N LEU A 425 14.86 -19.00 12.50
CA LEU A 425 15.53 -19.67 13.62
C LEU A 425 15.45 -21.20 13.54
N LYS A 426 14.33 -21.75 13.07
CA LYS A 426 14.21 -23.20 12.78
C LYS A 426 15.24 -23.66 11.75
N ILE A 427 15.42 -22.91 10.68
CA ILE A 427 16.43 -23.20 9.65
C ILE A 427 17.84 -23.15 10.26
N LEU A 428 18.12 -22.13 11.07
CA LEU A 428 19.42 -22.00 11.75
C LEU A 428 19.70 -23.20 12.69
N HIS A 429 18.70 -23.62 13.47
CA HIS A 429 18.81 -24.78 14.35
C HIS A 429 19.03 -26.08 13.57
N GLN A 430 18.27 -26.29 12.50
CA GLN A 430 18.41 -27.46 11.65
C GLN A 430 19.81 -27.51 11.03
N ALA A 431 20.30 -26.39 10.49
CA ALA A 431 21.63 -26.29 9.91
C ALA A 431 22.72 -26.59 10.94
N THR A 432 22.61 -26.04 12.14
CA THR A 432 23.52 -26.29 13.27
C THR A 432 23.52 -27.76 13.69
N ARG A 433 22.33 -28.37 13.80
CA ARG A 433 22.16 -29.78 14.20
C ARG A 433 22.75 -30.73 13.17
N MET A 434 22.51 -30.49 11.88
CA MET A 434 23.08 -31.30 10.78
C MET A 434 24.61 -31.27 10.79
N ARG A 435 25.22 -30.12 11.07
CA ARG A 435 26.68 -30.00 11.22
C ARG A 435 27.23 -30.70 12.46
N ASN A 436 26.57 -30.55 13.60
CA ASN A 436 27.01 -31.20 14.84
C ASN A 436 26.93 -32.73 14.77
N GLN A 437 26.01 -33.30 13.99
CA GLN A 437 25.97 -34.75 13.73
C GLN A 437 27.16 -35.25 12.89
N GLN A 438 27.80 -34.38 12.10
CA GLN A 438 28.96 -34.72 11.28
C GLN A 438 30.29 -34.61 12.06
N LYS A 439 30.29 -33.95 13.23
CA LYS A 439 31.45 -33.91 14.13
C LYS A 439 31.51 -35.21 14.95
N PRO A 440 32.70 -35.76 15.27
CA PRO A 440 32.83 -36.87 16.21
C PRO A 440 32.10 -36.53 17.51
N ARG A 441 31.39 -37.50 18.11
CA ARG A 441 30.70 -37.33 19.41
C ARG A 441 31.71 -36.90 20.47
N GLU A 442 31.91 -35.60 20.65
CA GLU A 442 32.34 -35.05 21.91
C GLU A 442 31.18 -35.24 22.91
N GLN A 443 31.52 -35.39 24.20
CA GLN A 443 30.57 -35.67 25.26
C GLN A 443 29.37 -34.70 25.20
N PRO A 444 28.14 -35.16 25.53
CA PRO A 444 26.99 -34.28 25.56
C PRO A 444 27.28 -33.11 26.52
N SER A 445 27.47 -31.91 25.96
CA SER A 445 27.49 -30.68 26.74
C SER A 445 26.12 -30.57 27.41
N THR A 446 26.11 -30.49 28.74
CA THR A 446 24.89 -30.16 29.50
C THR A 446 24.30 -28.88 28.93
N SER A 447 23.04 -28.94 28.46
CA SER A 447 22.29 -27.75 28.05
C SER A 447 22.27 -26.76 29.20
N SER A 448 22.44 -25.48 28.91
CA SER A 448 22.25 -24.45 29.94
C SER A 448 20.76 -24.23 30.18
N ASP A 449 20.35 -23.91 31.41
CA ASP A 449 18.94 -23.58 31.75
C ASP A 449 18.33 -22.56 30.76
N ASP A 450 19.11 -21.56 30.32
CA ASP A 450 18.63 -20.55 29.37
C ASP A 450 18.41 -21.09 27.95
N GLU A 451 19.09 -22.18 27.55
CA GLU A 451 18.90 -22.86 26.26
C GLU A 451 17.58 -23.66 26.24
N ASP A 452 17.21 -24.24 27.37
CA ASP A 452 15.92 -24.92 27.55
C ASP A 452 14.76 -23.92 27.52
N VAL A 453 14.92 -22.76 28.18
CA VAL A 453 13.95 -21.64 28.11
C VAL A 453 13.85 -21.08 26.69
N TYR A 454 14.97 -20.97 25.98
CA TYR A 454 14.96 -20.52 24.59
C TYR A 454 14.24 -21.53 23.68
N SER A 455 14.45 -22.83 23.89
CA SER A 455 13.73 -23.90 23.19
C SER A 455 12.23 -23.82 23.44
N PHE A 456 11.83 -23.58 24.70
CA PHE A 456 10.43 -23.30 25.05
C PHE A 456 9.85 -22.13 24.23
N TRP A 457 10.56 -21.02 24.07
CA TRP A 457 10.06 -19.88 23.30
C TRP A 457 9.89 -20.20 21.81
N ILE A 458 10.78 -21.01 21.23
CA ILE A 458 10.65 -21.46 19.84
C ILE A 458 9.41 -22.35 19.67
N ASP A 459 9.15 -23.25 20.61
CA ASP A 459 7.99 -24.13 20.58
C ASP A 459 6.69 -23.35 20.82
N TYR A 460 6.69 -22.45 21.80
CA TYR A 460 5.56 -21.56 22.12
C TYR A 460 5.10 -20.75 20.90
N PHE A 461 6.03 -20.09 20.20
CA PHE A 461 5.67 -19.35 18.99
C PHE A 461 5.32 -20.26 17.82
N SER A 462 5.92 -21.46 17.74
CA SER A 462 5.58 -22.45 16.71
C SER A 462 4.14 -22.92 16.84
N ASP A 463 3.69 -23.20 18.05
CA ASP A 463 2.32 -23.63 18.34
C ASP A 463 1.32 -22.51 18.05
N ALA A 464 1.66 -21.26 18.38
CA ALA A 464 0.85 -20.09 18.01
C ALA A 464 0.72 -19.92 16.48
N ILE A 465 1.79 -20.19 15.72
CA ILE A 465 1.75 -20.15 14.24
C ILE A 465 0.90 -21.31 13.69
N ASN A 466 1.07 -22.51 14.22
CA ASN A 466 0.41 -23.72 13.73
C ASN A 466 -1.09 -23.74 14.02
N SER A 467 -1.51 -23.27 15.20
CA SER A 467 -2.93 -23.19 15.59
C SER A 467 -3.74 -22.27 14.68
N ASN A 468 -3.12 -21.21 14.15
CA ASN A 468 -3.76 -20.28 13.22
C ASN A 468 -3.82 -20.77 11.77
N LEU A 469 -3.10 -21.85 11.40
CA LEU A 469 -3.05 -22.37 10.03
C LEU A 469 -4.07 -23.49 9.77
N THR A 470 -4.57 -24.15 10.82
CA THR A 470 -5.46 -25.32 10.70
C THR A 470 -6.81 -25.01 11.33
N SER A 471 -7.79 -24.61 10.51
CA SER A 471 -9.11 -24.23 11.01
C SER A 471 -10.10 -25.38 11.18
N ASN A 472 -9.77 -26.67 10.96
CA ASN A 472 -10.77 -27.76 11.01
C ASN A 472 -10.24 -29.21 11.17
N GLU A 473 -9.01 -29.45 11.62
CA GLU A 473 -8.54 -30.83 11.86
C GLU A 473 -8.37 -31.09 13.35
N GLU A 474 -9.03 -32.14 13.86
CA GLU A 474 -8.81 -32.72 15.19
C GLU A 474 -7.35 -33.16 15.31
N LYS A 475 -6.48 -32.27 15.81
CA LYS A 475 -5.11 -32.65 16.16
C LYS A 475 -5.10 -33.36 17.49
N GLU A 476 -4.38 -34.48 17.56
CA GLU A 476 -3.86 -34.98 18.83
C GLU A 476 -3.08 -33.85 19.49
N LEU A 477 -3.53 -33.42 20.68
CA LEU A 477 -2.83 -32.43 21.48
C LEU A 477 -1.42 -32.97 21.79
N PRO A 478 -0.37 -32.15 21.62
CA PRO A 478 0.97 -32.58 22.00
C PRO A 478 0.99 -32.97 23.48
N ALA A 479 1.80 -33.97 23.82
CA ALA A 479 1.88 -34.50 25.19
C ALA A 479 2.23 -33.41 26.24
N GLN A 480 2.88 -32.34 25.80
CA GLN A 480 3.16 -31.14 26.59
C GLN A 480 2.89 -29.90 25.75
N VAL A 481 2.22 -28.90 26.32
CA VAL A 481 1.90 -27.63 25.68
C VAL A 481 2.68 -26.52 26.38
N PRO A 482 3.46 -25.69 25.65
CA PRO A 482 4.13 -24.54 26.22
C PRO A 482 3.11 -23.44 26.59
N ILE A 483 3.14 -22.98 27.84
CA ILE A 483 2.25 -21.94 28.37
C ILE A 483 3.03 -20.89 29.16
N LEU A 484 2.46 -19.68 29.26
CA LEU A 484 2.97 -18.64 30.16
C LEU A 484 2.02 -18.52 31.35
N VAL A 485 2.53 -18.82 32.54
CA VAL A 485 1.79 -18.63 33.80
C VAL A 485 2.00 -17.20 34.25
N CYS A 486 0.91 -16.46 34.41
CA CYS A 486 0.94 -15.09 34.93
C CYS A 486 0.77 -15.14 36.46
N ASP A 487 1.81 -14.73 37.19
CA ASP A 487 1.80 -14.71 38.67
C ASP A 487 2.13 -13.29 39.19
N ASN A 488 1.78 -13.04 40.45
CA ASN A 488 2.17 -11.82 41.17
C ASN A 488 3.31 -12.17 42.12
N TYR A 489 4.47 -11.53 41.94
CA TYR A 489 5.66 -11.84 42.72
C TYR A 489 5.92 -10.76 43.78
N GLU A 490 5.91 -11.12 45.06
CA GLU A 490 6.36 -10.23 46.12
C GLU A 490 7.88 -10.28 46.28
N LYS A 491 8.54 -9.13 46.14
CA LYS A 491 9.96 -9.01 46.45
C LYS A 491 10.17 -8.95 47.96
N ASN A 492 11.37 -9.33 48.38
CA ASN A 492 11.82 -9.27 49.78
C ASN A 492 11.76 -7.86 50.41
N ASP A 493 11.65 -6.79 49.60
CA ASP A 493 11.47 -5.41 50.06
C ASP A 493 9.99 -5.00 50.23
N GLY A 494 9.05 -5.94 50.07
CA GLY A 494 7.61 -5.71 50.15
C GLY A 494 6.97 -5.17 48.87
N THR A 495 7.73 -5.02 47.78
CA THR A 495 7.15 -4.58 46.49
C THR A 495 6.58 -5.75 45.70
N THR A 496 5.30 -5.67 45.32
CA THR A 496 4.64 -6.67 44.47
C THR A 496 4.85 -6.34 42.99
N LEU A 497 5.55 -7.20 42.26
CA LEU A 497 5.57 -7.22 40.80
C LEU A 497 4.29 -7.91 40.32
N LYS A 498 3.43 -7.15 39.64
CA LYS A 498 2.22 -7.70 39.02
C LYS A 498 2.51 -8.16 37.59
N ASN A 499 1.78 -9.17 37.15
CA ASN A 499 1.83 -9.72 35.79
C ASN A 499 3.22 -10.24 35.38
N VAL A 500 3.85 -11.03 36.24
CA VAL A 500 5.09 -11.72 35.92
C VAL A 500 4.74 -12.99 35.15
N TYR A 501 5.16 -13.06 33.88
CA TYR A 501 4.99 -14.25 33.07
C TYR A 501 6.15 -15.21 33.31
N VAL A 502 5.81 -16.47 33.57
CA VAL A 502 6.77 -17.55 33.82
C VAL A 502 6.59 -18.63 32.77
N GLU A 503 7.68 -19.05 32.14
CA GLU A 503 7.72 -20.11 31.15
C GLU A 503 7.40 -21.47 31.79
N SER A 504 6.40 -22.19 31.28
CA SER A 504 5.92 -23.44 31.88
C SER A 504 5.37 -24.41 30.84
N HIS A 505 5.42 -25.71 31.13
CA HIS A 505 4.79 -26.73 30.31
C HIS A 505 3.53 -27.26 31.00
N LEU A 506 2.43 -27.34 30.26
CA LEU A 506 1.18 -27.96 30.66
C LEU A 506 1.10 -29.38 30.09
N GLN A 507 0.81 -30.36 30.94
CA GLN A 507 0.62 -31.75 30.54
C GLN A 507 -0.69 -32.29 31.12
N LEU A 508 -1.51 -32.92 30.28
CA LEU A 508 -2.68 -33.68 30.71
C LEU A 508 -2.32 -35.17 30.76
N ASN A 509 -2.54 -35.80 31.92
CA ASN A 509 -2.28 -37.23 32.09
C ASN A 509 -3.58 -38.02 32.12
N PHE A 510 -3.57 -39.13 31.39
CA PHE A 510 -4.67 -40.09 31.26
C PHE A 510 -4.15 -41.43 31.81
N HIS A 511 -4.69 -41.94 32.92
CA HIS A 511 -4.24 -43.22 33.50
C HIS A 511 -5.07 -44.39 32.99
N THR A 512 -6.40 -44.25 32.87
CA THR A 512 -7.27 -45.25 32.21
C THR A 512 -8.59 -44.62 31.74
N GLY A 513 -8.63 -44.05 30.53
CA GLY A 513 -9.88 -43.52 29.94
C GLY A 513 -9.67 -42.42 28.91
N SER A 514 -10.78 -41.91 28.35
CA SER A 514 -10.80 -40.79 27.40
C SER A 514 -10.85 -39.40 28.07
N GLU A 515 -10.92 -39.33 29.40
CA GLU A 515 -10.93 -38.07 30.17
C GLU A 515 -9.60 -37.86 30.91
N PRO A 516 -9.06 -36.63 30.96
CA PRO A 516 -7.84 -36.33 31.69
C PRO A 516 -8.11 -36.33 33.20
N GLU A 517 -7.32 -37.07 33.97
CA GLU A 517 -7.48 -37.19 35.43
C GLU A 517 -6.65 -36.14 36.17
N THR A 518 -5.45 -35.85 35.69
CA THR A 518 -4.56 -34.85 36.30
C THR A 518 -4.01 -33.89 35.27
N LEU A 519 -3.87 -32.64 35.70
CA LEU A 519 -3.22 -31.56 34.97
C LEU A 519 -1.94 -31.21 35.71
N VAL A 520 -0.81 -31.27 35.00
CA VAL A 520 0.52 -30.99 35.56
C VAL A 520 1.07 -29.74 34.89
N ILE A 521 1.43 -28.75 35.70
CA ILE A 521 2.17 -27.56 35.28
C ILE A 521 3.59 -27.69 35.79
N ARG A 522 4.56 -27.70 34.88
CA ARG A 522 6.00 -27.69 35.20
C ARG A 522 6.60 -26.35 34.84
N THR A 523 7.09 -25.63 35.84
CA THR A 523 7.73 -24.33 35.66
C THR A 523 9.20 -24.51 35.28
N LEU A 524 9.67 -23.79 34.27
CA LEU A 524 11.10 -23.72 33.94
C LEU A 524 11.78 -22.73 34.91
N GLU A 525 12.26 -23.22 36.06
CA GLU A 525 12.94 -22.35 37.04
C GLU A 525 14.36 -22.00 36.60
N LYS A 526 14.68 -20.70 36.54
CA LYS A 526 16.06 -20.22 36.45
C LYS A 526 16.71 -20.41 37.81
N GLN A 527 17.74 -21.24 37.92
CA GLN A 527 18.48 -21.48 39.18
C GLN A 527 19.27 -20.24 39.68
N LYS A 528 18.57 -19.15 40.01
CA LYS A 528 19.15 -17.94 40.60
C LYS A 528 18.38 -17.52 41.84
N GLN A 529 18.26 -18.43 42.81
CA GLN A 529 18.53 -18.20 44.24
C GLN A 529 18.08 -19.43 45.07
N LYS A 530 19.08 -20.17 45.59
CA LYS A 530 19.03 -21.13 46.70
C LYS A 530 17.83 -22.10 46.79
N GLN A 531 18.13 -23.37 46.49
CA GLN A 531 17.47 -24.59 47.00
C GLN A 531 15.94 -24.61 46.89
N THR A 532 15.43 -25.02 45.74
CA THR A 532 14.16 -25.76 45.66
C THR A 532 14.11 -26.56 44.35
N GLU A 533 13.49 -27.74 44.43
CA GLU A 533 13.23 -28.67 43.33
C GLU A 533 12.35 -28.00 42.24
N GLU A 534 12.36 -28.51 41.00
CA GLU A 534 11.41 -28.10 39.95
C GLU A 534 10.00 -27.93 40.54
N SER A 535 9.41 -26.72 40.46
CA SER A 535 8.06 -26.50 40.95
C SER A 535 7.03 -27.14 40.02
N VAL A 536 6.72 -28.40 40.31
CA VAL A 536 5.67 -29.17 39.66
C VAL A 536 4.37 -28.98 40.42
N ARG A 537 3.39 -28.30 39.82
CA ARG A 537 2.02 -28.20 40.35
C ARG A 537 1.15 -29.26 39.67
N THR A 538 0.65 -30.22 40.43
CA THR A 538 -0.31 -31.23 39.95
C THR A 538 -1.70 -30.90 40.48
N ILE A 539 -2.67 -30.74 39.58
CA ILE A 539 -4.06 -30.42 39.88
C ILE A 539 -4.93 -31.61 39.49
N ASP A 540 -5.76 -32.07 40.42
CA ASP A 540 -6.80 -33.07 40.15
C ASP A 540 -7.94 -32.42 39.36
N MET A 541 -8.25 -32.95 38.18
CA MET A 541 -9.29 -32.40 37.31
C MET A 541 -10.69 -32.49 37.93
N ASN A 542 -10.93 -33.40 38.88
CA ASN A 542 -12.20 -33.48 39.61
C ASN A 542 -12.41 -32.27 40.52
N SER A 543 -11.33 -31.65 41.01
CA SER A 543 -11.42 -30.42 41.82
C SER A 543 -11.82 -29.19 40.99
N ILE A 544 -11.42 -29.15 39.71
CA ILE A 544 -11.75 -28.05 38.78
C ILE A 544 -13.21 -28.14 38.32
N ARG A 545 -13.76 -29.34 38.12
CA ARG A 545 -15.19 -29.53 37.73
C ARG A 545 -16.20 -29.00 38.76
N SER A 546 -15.76 -28.67 39.97
CA SER A 546 -16.61 -28.14 41.06
C SER A 546 -16.69 -26.61 41.13
N ILE A 547 -15.91 -25.91 40.30
CA ILE A 547 -15.85 -24.46 40.13
C ILE A 547 -16.57 -24.09 38.82
#